data_AF-A0A1F6R5H0-F1
#
_entry.id   AF-A0A1F6R5H0-F1
#
_cell.length_a   1.000
_cell.length_b   1.000
_cell.length_c   1.000
_cell.angle_alpha   90.00
_cell.angle_beta   90.00
_cell.angle_gamma   90.00
#
_symmetry.space_group_name_H-M   'P 1'
#
loop_
_entity.id
_entity.type
_entity.pdbx_description
1 polymer ?
#
loop_
_entity_poly.entity_id
_entity_poly.type
_entity_poly.pdbx_seq_one_letter_code
_entity_poly.pdbx_strand_id
1 'polypeptide(L)'
;MKKSTLIYLAIILVVFLPSAFSLPFRFQPYWFYKVMNDLFKPQIKFSTLRQVIFFAIVPFLISFTIVFGILTELNIFKKKNVKVIIALLFALSLMYYGVLSHLVFTVSSLGTFAVVIIFAVMFVLGTLFFGRAKTGYWKTKADAYGAASKQMETLKKELSEAHEELRIVREDMTDFAVSPSKMKGLKEREEKLERRITELRQEVSKLMSESEVMKDDLAFGRD
;
A
#
# COMPACT_ATOMS: atom_id res chain seq x y z
N MET A 1 29.76 6.82 -12.31
CA MET A 1 29.44 5.62 -13.12
C MET A 1 28.09 5.84 -13.80
N LYS A 2 27.97 5.72 -15.13
CA LYS A 2 26.69 6.02 -15.82
C LYS A 2 25.67 4.92 -15.50
N LYS A 3 24.38 5.28 -15.36
CA LYS A 3 23.29 4.30 -15.09
C LYS A 3 23.29 3.14 -16.08
N SER A 4 23.66 3.38 -17.34
CA SER A 4 23.79 2.34 -18.37
C SER A 4 24.87 1.31 -18.03
N THR A 5 26.02 1.72 -17.47
CA THR A 5 27.13 0.81 -17.14
C THR A 5 26.76 -0.16 -16.02
N LEU A 6 25.96 0.29 -15.05
CA LEU A 6 25.47 -0.52 -13.94
C LEU A 6 24.44 -1.56 -14.41
N ILE A 7 23.61 -1.20 -15.39
CA ILE A 7 22.66 -2.11 -16.03
C ILE A 7 23.39 -3.19 -16.84
N TYR A 8 24.41 -2.83 -17.62
CA TYR A 8 25.20 -3.83 -18.36
C TYR A 8 25.98 -4.76 -17.44
N LEU A 9 26.54 -4.25 -16.34
CA LEU A 9 27.20 -5.08 -15.33
C LEU A 9 26.22 -6.04 -14.66
N ALA A 10 25.00 -5.58 -14.33
CA ALA A 10 23.96 -6.45 -13.78
C ALA A 10 23.51 -7.51 -14.80
N ILE A 11 23.36 -7.16 -16.08
CA ILE A 11 23.01 -8.11 -17.13
C ILE A 11 24.13 -9.14 -17.32
N ILE A 12 25.40 -8.71 -17.35
CA ILE A 12 26.54 -9.63 -17.45
C ILE A 12 26.60 -10.53 -16.21
N LEU A 13 26.43 -10.00 -15.01
CA LEU A 13 26.49 -10.80 -13.78
C LEU A 13 25.30 -11.78 -13.67
N VAL A 14 24.12 -11.41 -14.18
CA VAL A 14 22.91 -12.26 -14.19
C VAL A 14 22.92 -13.28 -15.34
N VAL A 15 23.57 -12.99 -16.47
CA VAL A 15 23.58 -13.88 -17.64
C VAL A 15 24.83 -14.77 -17.66
N PHE A 16 25.99 -14.23 -17.30
CA PHE A 16 27.29 -14.91 -17.49
C PHE A 16 27.67 -15.83 -16.33
N LEU A 17 27.43 -15.46 -15.06
CA LEU A 17 27.68 -16.36 -13.92
C LEU A 17 26.87 -17.66 -13.99
N PRO A 18 25.58 -17.64 -14.41
CA PRO A 18 24.83 -18.87 -14.59
C PRO A 18 25.33 -19.71 -15.77
N SER A 19 25.81 -19.10 -16.86
CA SER A 19 26.31 -19.84 -18.04
C SER A 19 27.53 -20.72 -17.72
N ALA A 20 28.34 -20.35 -16.73
CA ALA A 20 29.40 -21.21 -16.21
C ALA A 20 28.86 -22.46 -15.46
N PHE A 21 27.62 -22.40 -14.96
CA PHE A 21 26.90 -23.50 -14.31
C PHE A 21 25.93 -24.26 -15.26
N SER A 22 25.83 -23.85 -16.53
CA SER A 22 24.87 -24.38 -17.51
C SER A 22 25.40 -25.50 -18.39
N LEU A 23 26.41 -26.25 -17.94
CA LEU A 23 26.74 -27.48 -18.63
C LEU A 23 25.52 -28.41 -18.57
N PRO A 24 25.02 -28.91 -19.71
CA PRO A 24 23.81 -29.71 -19.74
C PRO A 24 23.95 -30.90 -18.77
N PHE A 25 22.86 -31.27 -18.07
CA PHE A 25 22.80 -32.42 -17.16
C PHE A 25 23.40 -33.73 -17.75
N ARG A 26 23.48 -33.84 -19.09
CA ARG A 26 24.13 -34.95 -19.80
C ARG A 26 25.66 -35.02 -19.64
N PHE A 27 26.31 -33.95 -19.20
CA PHE A 27 27.75 -33.90 -18.91
C PHE A 27 28.06 -33.81 -17.42
N GLN A 28 27.04 -33.85 -16.55
CA GLN A 28 27.33 -34.00 -15.13
C GLN A 28 27.83 -35.42 -14.88
N PRO A 29 29.05 -35.58 -14.36
CA PRO A 29 29.62 -36.89 -14.15
C PRO A 29 28.73 -37.68 -13.17
N TYR A 30 28.62 -38.99 -13.37
CA TYR A 30 27.75 -39.88 -12.59
C TYR A 30 27.91 -39.71 -11.06
N TRP A 31 29.10 -39.35 -10.58
CA TRP A 31 29.33 -39.06 -9.18
C TRP A 31 28.52 -37.86 -8.66
N PHE A 32 28.26 -36.84 -9.49
CA PHE A 32 27.45 -35.69 -9.12
C PHE A 32 25.98 -36.08 -8.95
N TYR A 33 25.43 -36.90 -9.85
CA TYR A 33 24.08 -37.46 -9.67
C TYR A 33 23.99 -38.29 -8.38
N LYS A 34 25.00 -39.13 -8.10
CA LYS A 34 25.04 -39.91 -6.86
C LYS A 34 25.15 -39.03 -5.61
N VAL A 35 26.02 -38.02 -5.62
CA VAL A 35 26.19 -37.06 -4.53
C VAL A 35 24.91 -36.25 -4.31
N MET A 36 24.28 -35.75 -5.37
CA MET A 36 23.01 -35.03 -5.26
C MET A 36 21.88 -35.95 -4.79
N ASN A 37 21.81 -37.19 -5.28
CA ASN A 37 20.80 -38.14 -4.84
C ASN A 37 21.06 -38.62 -3.40
N ASP A 38 22.30 -38.64 -2.92
CA ASP A 38 22.62 -38.97 -1.52
C ASP A 38 22.46 -37.75 -0.58
N LEU A 39 22.70 -36.53 -1.07
CA LEU A 39 22.44 -35.26 -0.36
C LEU A 39 20.95 -34.92 -0.26
N PHE A 40 20.18 -35.23 -1.31
CA PHE A 40 18.76 -34.89 -1.43
C PHE A 40 17.83 -36.11 -1.35
N LYS A 41 18.35 -37.32 -1.14
CA LYS A 41 17.51 -38.43 -0.66
C LYS A 41 16.81 -37.90 0.59
N PRO A 42 15.48 -37.98 0.67
CA PRO A 42 14.76 -37.59 1.88
C PRO A 42 15.15 -38.58 2.99
N GLN A 43 16.27 -38.29 3.67
CA GLN A 43 16.83 -39.03 4.79
C GLN A 43 15.97 -38.83 6.04
N ILE A 44 15.07 -37.85 6.02
CA ILE A 44 14.15 -37.58 7.13
C ILE A 44 12.94 -38.51 7.00
N LYS A 45 13.14 -39.79 7.34
CA LYS A 45 12.03 -40.59 7.84
C LYS A 45 11.64 -39.97 9.17
N PHE A 46 10.48 -39.33 9.24
CA PHE A 46 9.91 -38.87 10.50
C PHE A 46 9.52 -40.08 11.36
N SER A 47 10.51 -40.73 11.96
CA SER A 47 10.32 -41.93 12.76
C SER A 47 9.91 -41.57 14.19
N THR A 48 10.12 -40.32 14.59
CA THR A 48 9.82 -39.84 15.95
C THR A 48 9.07 -38.52 15.92
N LEU A 49 8.12 -38.36 16.85
CA LEU A 49 7.38 -37.10 17.07
C LEU A 49 8.33 -35.90 17.23
N ARG A 50 9.48 -36.11 17.89
CA ARG A 50 10.52 -35.11 18.08
C ARG A 50 11.01 -34.53 16.76
N GLN A 51 11.22 -35.36 15.73
CA GLN A 51 11.66 -34.89 14.42
C GLN A 51 10.58 -34.05 13.73
N VAL A 52 9.30 -34.45 13.83
CA VAL A 52 8.19 -33.64 13.28
C VAL A 52 8.13 -32.27 13.93
N ILE A 53 8.29 -32.20 15.26
CA ILE A 53 8.31 -30.93 15.98
C ILE A 53 9.46 -30.04 15.51
N PHE A 54 10.70 -30.57 15.51
CA PHE A 54 11.88 -29.78 15.19
C PHE A 54 12.01 -29.40 13.71
N PHE A 55 11.56 -30.26 12.79
CA PHE A 55 11.75 -30.05 11.34
C PHE A 55 10.50 -29.53 10.61
N ALA A 56 9.31 -29.63 11.20
CA ALA A 56 8.08 -29.08 10.60
C ALA A 56 7.47 -27.95 11.44
N ILE A 57 7.19 -28.20 12.72
CA ILE A 57 6.44 -27.24 13.56
C ILE A 57 7.29 -26.02 13.90
N VAL A 58 8.54 -26.21 14.34
CA VAL A 58 9.42 -25.10 14.73
C VAL A 58 9.70 -24.16 13.55
N PRO A 59 10.14 -24.63 12.36
CA PRO A 59 10.35 -23.76 11.21
C PRO A 59 9.07 -23.07 10.72
N PHE A 60 7.92 -23.75 10.82
CA PHE A 60 6.62 -23.16 10.53
C PHE A 60 6.31 -21.98 11.44
N LEU A 61 6.45 -22.16 12.76
CA LEU A 61 6.18 -21.10 13.75
C LEU A 61 7.14 -19.92 13.61
N ILE A 62 8.42 -20.18 13.31
CA ILE A 62 9.41 -19.13 13.05
C ILE A 62 9.01 -18.33 11.81
N SER A 63 8.73 -19.01 10.69
CA SER A 63 8.33 -18.36 9.43
C SER A 63 7.03 -17.57 9.60
N PHE A 64 6.04 -18.15 10.28
CA PHE A 64 4.78 -17.49 10.60
C PHE A 64 5.00 -16.21 11.41
N THR A 65 5.78 -16.29 12.49
CA THR A 65 6.06 -15.15 13.37
C THR A 65 6.77 -14.02 12.61
N ILE A 66 7.78 -14.35 11.79
CA ILE A 66 8.52 -13.37 11.00
C ILE A 66 7.59 -12.68 10.00
N VAL A 67 6.84 -13.45 9.20
CA VAL A 67 5.94 -12.89 8.19
C VAL A 67 4.82 -12.08 8.84
N PHE A 68 4.24 -12.58 9.93
CA PHE A 68 3.20 -11.87 10.67
C PHE A 68 3.72 -10.57 11.29
N GLY A 69 4.94 -10.56 11.84
CA GLY A 69 5.61 -9.37 12.35
C GLY A 69 5.79 -8.32 11.25
N ILE A 70 6.34 -8.73 10.10
CA ILE A 70 6.51 -7.84 8.93
C ILE A 70 5.16 -7.27 8.45
N LEU A 71 4.11 -8.10 8.33
CA LEU A 71 2.78 -7.64 7.93
C LEU A 71 2.13 -6.71 8.97
N THR A 72 2.49 -6.87 10.24
CA THR A 72 2.01 -6.03 11.32
C THR A 72 2.66 -4.65 11.24
N GLU A 73 3.99 -4.60 11.15
CA GLU A 73 4.76 -3.35 11.08
C GLU A 73 4.52 -2.58 9.80
N LEU A 74 4.49 -3.24 8.64
CA LEU A 74 4.22 -2.57 7.37
C LEU A 74 2.76 -2.11 7.24
N ASN A 75 1.88 -2.58 8.13
CA ASN A 75 0.46 -2.27 8.18
C ASN A 75 -0.29 -2.30 6.83
N ILE A 76 0.16 -3.15 5.90
CA ILE A 76 -0.36 -3.23 4.52
C ILE A 76 -1.86 -3.57 4.53
N PHE A 77 -2.29 -4.40 5.48
CA PHE A 77 -3.69 -4.81 5.63
C PHE A 77 -4.28 -4.23 6.92
N LYS A 78 -5.27 -3.34 6.82
CA LYS A 78 -5.93 -2.74 8.01
C LYS A 78 -6.60 -3.78 8.94
N LYS A 79 -7.03 -4.92 8.39
CA LYS A 79 -7.74 -5.97 9.15
C LYS A 79 -6.76 -7.01 9.73
N LYS A 80 -6.74 -7.16 11.05
CA LYS A 80 -5.89 -8.14 11.76
C LYS A 80 -6.04 -9.57 11.23
N ASN A 81 -7.28 -10.00 10.97
CA ASN A 81 -7.56 -11.37 10.50
C ASN A 81 -6.91 -11.67 9.13
N VAL A 82 -6.82 -10.66 8.25
CA VAL A 82 -6.20 -10.81 6.94
C VAL A 82 -4.69 -11.00 7.08
N LYS A 83 -4.04 -10.24 7.99
CA LYS A 83 -2.60 -10.42 8.28
C LYS A 83 -2.30 -11.84 8.75
N VAL A 84 -3.12 -12.37 9.66
CA VAL A 84 -2.95 -13.74 10.21
C VAL A 84 -3.11 -14.79 9.12
N ILE A 85 -4.17 -14.70 8.30
CA ILE A 85 -4.43 -15.67 7.22
C ILE A 85 -3.29 -15.67 6.21
N ILE A 86 -2.82 -14.49 5.79
CA ILE A 86 -1.72 -14.40 4.81
C ILE A 86 -0.41 -14.93 5.40
N ALA A 87 -0.08 -14.59 6.65
CA ALA A 87 1.11 -15.11 7.31
C ALA A 87 1.06 -16.65 7.44
N LEU A 88 -0.11 -17.20 7.75
CA LEU A 88 -0.31 -18.65 7.85
C LEU A 88 -0.16 -19.33 6.49
N LEU A 89 -0.74 -18.77 5.43
CA LEU A 89 -0.56 -19.28 4.06
C LEU A 89 0.90 -19.22 3.61
N PHE A 90 1.61 -18.14 3.93
CA PHE A 90 3.04 -18.02 3.64
C PHE A 90 3.86 -19.06 4.41
N ALA A 91 3.64 -19.20 5.70
CA ALA A 91 4.34 -20.19 6.52
C ALA A 91 4.07 -21.63 6.06
N LEU A 92 2.82 -21.95 5.68
CA LEU A 92 2.47 -23.24 5.09
C LEU A 92 3.15 -23.46 3.73
N SER A 93 3.26 -22.41 2.92
CA SER A 93 3.95 -22.51 1.63
C SER A 93 5.45 -22.81 1.81
N LEU A 94 6.07 -22.29 2.87
CA LEU A 94 7.49 -22.48 3.18
C LEU A 94 7.83 -23.80 3.87
N MET A 95 6.83 -24.60 4.27
CA MET A 95 7.09 -25.92 4.83
C MET A 95 7.82 -26.81 3.82
N TYR A 96 8.73 -27.65 4.33
CA TYR A 96 9.58 -28.54 3.54
C TYR A 96 8.79 -29.51 2.63
N TYR A 97 7.52 -29.82 2.95
CA TYR A 97 6.60 -30.63 2.12
C TYR A 97 5.44 -29.82 1.50
N GLY A 98 5.54 -28.48 1.48
CA GLY A 98 4.51 -27.62 0.92
C GLY A 98 4.49 -27.62 -0.61
N VAL A 99 3.44 -27.05 -1.19
CA VAL A 99 3.32 -26.85 -2.64
C VAL A 99 4.56 -26.15 -3.21
N LEU A 100 5.16 -25.21 -2.45
CA LEU A 100 6.34 -24.48 -2.88
C LEU A 100 7.57 -25.37 -3.03
N SER A 101 7.81 -26.35 -2.15
CA SER A 101 8.97 -27.23 -2.28
C SER A 101 8.81 -28.18 -3.47
N HIS A 102 7.59 -28.64 -3.76
CA HIS A 102 7.29 -29.36 -5.00
C HIS A 102 7.43 -28.48 -6.23
N LEU A 103 6.99 -27.22 -6.18
CA LEU A 103 7.11 -26.27 -7.28
C LEU A 103 8.58 -25.92 -7.53
N VAL A 104 9.36 -25.64 -6.47
CA VAL A 104 10.81 -25.41 -6.54
C VAL A 104 11.54 -26.64 -7.06
N PHE A 105 11.19 -27.85 -6.61
CA PHE A 105 11.81 -29.09 -7.11
C PHE A 105 11.47 -29.32 -8.59
N THR A 106 10.21 -29.13 -8.98
CA THR A 106 9.74 -29.27 -10.37
C THR A 106 10.36 -28.22 -11.28
N VAL A 107 10.53 -26.98 -10.80
CA VAL A 107 11.17 -25.93 -11.60
C VAL A 107 12.69 -26.08 -11.59
N SER A 108 13.29 -26.58 -10.51
CA SER A 108 14.73 -26.92 -10.47
C SER A 108 15.06 -28.10 -11.37
N SER A 109 14.13 -29.05 -11.56
CA SER A 109 14.30 -30.15 -12.51
C SER A 109 14.16 -29.71 -13.97
N LEU A 110 13.45 -28.60 -14.24
CA LEU A 110 13.49 -27.89 -15.52
C LEU A 110 14.80 -27.11 -15.75
N GLY A 111 15.71 -27.15 -14.77
CA GLY A 111 17.00 -26.47 -14.76
C GLY A 111 16.95 -25.18 -13.94
N THR A 112 18.04 -24.89 -13.23
CA THR A 112 18.19 -23.70 -12.37
C THR A 112 17.86 -22.38 -13.10
N PHE A 113 18.00 -22.35 -14.43
CA PHE A 113 17.62 -21.23 -15.29
C PHE A 113 16.13 -20.94 -15.34
N ALA A 114 15.28 -21.97 -15.36
CA ALA A 114 13.83 -21.79 -15.38
C ALA A 114 13.34 -21.10 -14.10
N VAL A 115 13.95 -21.42 -12.95
CA VAL A 115 13.65 -20.77 -11.65
C VAL A 115 13.95 -19.28 -11.71
N VAL A 116 15.14 -18.90 -12.18
CA VAL A 116 15.56 -17.49 -12.26
C VAL A 116 14.66 -16.70 -13.20
N ILE A 117 14.31 -17.27 -14.35
CA ILE A 117 13.42 -16.63 -15.33
C ILE A 117 12.01 -16.45 -14.75
N ILE A 118 11.44 -17.49 -14.15
CA ILE A 118 10.10 -17.42 -13.54
C ILE A 118 10.08 -16.40 -12.40
N PHE A 119 11.10 -16.38 -11.55
CA PHE A 119 11.23 -15.39 -10.49
C PHE A 119 11.30 -13.96 -11.07
N ALA A 120 12.13 -13.73 -12.09
CA ALA A 120 12.23 -12.43 -12.75
C ALA A 120 10.89 -11.98 -13.35
N VAL A 121 10.16 -12.89 -14.01
CA VAL A 121 8.83 -12.61 -14.56
C VAL A 121 7.83 -12.27 -13.45
N MET A 122 7.76 -13.08 -12.39
CA MET A 122 6.86 -12.81 -11.26
C MET A 122 7.20 -11.49 -10.56
N PHE A 123 8.48 -11.16 -10.43
CA PHE A 123 8.93 -9.90 -9.84
C PHE A 123 8.55 -8.69 -10.71
N VAL A 124 8.77 -8.75 -12.02
CA VAL A 124 8.40 -7.68 -12.95
C VAL A 124 6.88 -7.50 -13.00
N LEU A 125 6.12 -8.59 -13.08
CA LEU A 125 4.65 -8.53 -13.06
C LEU A 125 4.14 -7.98 -11.73
N GLY A 126 4.69 -8.45 -10.61
CA GLY A 126 4.33 -7.99 -9.27
C GLY A 126 4.59 -6.50 -9.08
N THR A 127 5.76 -6.01 -9.49
CA THR A 127 6.11 -4.58 -9.41
C THR A 127 5.24 -3.72 -10.34
N LEU A 128 4.93 -4.19 -11.55
CA LEU A 128 4.03 -3.48 -12.47
C LEU A 128 2.59 -3.40 -11.93
N PHE A 129 2.05 -4.50 -11.40
CA PHE A 129 0.72 -4.52 -10.79
C PHE A 129 0.66 -3.62 -9.56
N PHE A 130 1.68 -3.70 -8.70
CA PHE A 130 1.77 -2.86 -7.50
C PHE A 130 1.87 -1.38 -7.85
N GLY A 131 2.69 -1.01 -8.84
CA GLY A 131 2.84 0.36 -9.31
C GLY A 131 1.55 0.93 -9.91
N ARG A 132 0.81 0.15 -10.71
CA ARG A 132 -0.49 0.57 -11.26
C ARG A 132 -1.57 0.72 -10.19
N ALA A 133 -1.63 -0.18 -9.22
CA ALA A 133 -2.59 -0.08 -8.11
C ALA A 133 -2.32 1.15 -7.22
N LYS A 134 -1.04 1.43 -6.92
CA LYS A 134 -0.63 2.56 -6.06
C LYS A 134 -0.88 3.90 -6.78
N THR A 135 -0.54 4.02 -8.06
CA THR A 135 -0.79 5.25 -8.84
C THR A 135 -2.26 5.60 -8.99
N GLY A 136 -3.14 4.61 -9.19
CA GLY A 136 -4.59 4.84 -9.26
C GLY A 136 -5.16 5.36 -7.94
N TYR A 137 -4.83 4.70 -6.81
CA TYR A 137 -5.33 5.10 -5.49
C TYR A 137 -4.90 6.52 -5.09
N TRP A 138 -3.65 6.88 -5.42
CA TRP A 138 -3.06 8.16 -5.04
C TRP A 138 -3.59 9.30 -5.89
N LYS A 139 -3.79 9.05 -7.19
CA LYS A 139 -4.39 10.04 -8.10
C LYS A 139 -5.80 10.40 -7.65
N THR A 140 -6.64 9.41 -7.34
CA THR A 140 -8.01 9.66 -6.87
C THR A 140 -8.05 10.43 -5.55
N LYS A 141 -7.15 10.14 -4.59
CA LYS A 141 -7.07 10.90 -3.34
C LYS A 141 -6.56 12.32 -3.53
N ALA A 142 -5.55 12.52 -4.38
CA ALA A 142 -5.04 13.85 -4.69
C ALA A 142 -6.09 14.72 -5.40
N ASP A 143 -6.85 14.12 -6.33
CA ASP A 143 -7.94 14.80 -7.03
C ASP A 143 -9.09 15.16 -6.06
N ALA A 144 -9.44 14.25 -5.14
CA ALA A 144 -10.44 14.52 -4.09
C ALA A 144 -10.01 15.65 -3.14
N TYR A 145 -8.75 15.65 -2.70
CA TYR A 145 -8.19 16.74 -1.88
C TYR A 145 -8.19 18.07 -2.64
N GLY A 146 -7.79 18.06 -3.90
CA GLY A 146 -7.82 19.26 -4.76
C GLY A 146 -9.23 19.83 -4.93
N ALA A 147 -10.24 18.96 -5.08
CA ALA A 147 -11.64 19.38 -5.13
C ALA A 147 -12.13 19.97 -3.79
N ALA A 148 -11.82 19.31 -2.66
CA ALA A 148 -12.18 19.79 -1.33
C ALA A 148 -11.53 21.16 -1.00
N SER A 149 -10.26 21.35 -1.38
CA SER A 149 -9.56 22.64 -1.18
C SER A 149 -10.22 23.79 -1.95
N LYS A 150 -10.66 23.55 -3.19
CA LYS A 150 -11.37 24.56 -3.99
C LYS A 150 -12.75 24.90 -3.42
N GLN A 151 -13.49 23.89 -2.94
CA GLN A 151 -14.77 24.11 -2.25
C GLN A 151 -14.57 24.94 -0.99
N MET A 152 -13.54 24.64 -0.20
CA MET A 152 -13.22 25.41 1.01
C MET A 152 -12.90 26.87 0.70
N GLU A 153 -12.14 27.14 -0.37
CA GLU A 153 -11.84 28.50 -0.82
C GLU A 153 -13.11 29.26 -1.23
N THR A 154 -14.02 28.59 -1.93
CA THR A 154 -15.31 29.16 -2.35
C THR A 154 -16.18 29.50 -1.14
N LEU A 155 -16.31 28.58 -0.17
CA LEU A 155 -17.09 28.80 1.05
C LEU A 155 -16.51 29.90 1.93
N LYS A 156 -15.18 30.01 2.03
CA LYS A 156 -14.53 31.12 2.74
C LYS A 156 -14.85 32.47 2.09
N LYS A 157 -14.92 32.51 0.76
CA LYS A 157 -15.31 33.72 0.02
C LYS A 157 -16.77 34.07 0.29
N GLU A 158 -17.69 33.12 0.19
CA GLU A 158 -19.11 33.33 0.53
C GLU A 158 -19.31 33.81 1.97
N LEU A 159 -18.54 33.27 2.91
CA LEU A 159 -18.57 33.69 4.31
C LEU A 159 -18.07 35.13 4.50
N SER A 160 -17.03 35.53 3.76
CA SER A 160 -16.55 36.91 3.76
C SER A 160 -17.59 37.87 3.17
N GLU A 161 -18.22 37.48 2.06
CA GLU A 161 -19.29 38.28 1.42
C GLU A 161 -20.50 38.43 2.34
N ALA A 162 -20.93 37.35 3.02
CA ALA A 162 -22.02 37.39 3.98
C ALA A 162 -21.72 38.26 5.20
N HIS A 163 -20.48 38.26 5.70
CA HIS A 163 -20.05 39.15 6.78
C HIS A 163 -20.09 40.62 6.37
N GLU A 164 -19.70 40.92 5.13
CA GLU A 164 -19.74 42.28 4.59
C GLU A 164 -21.19 42.76 4.38
N GLU A 165 -22.08 41.91 3.86
CA GLU A 165 -23.51 42.24 3.77
C GLU A 165 -24.12 42.52 5.15
N LEU A 166 -23.75 41.74 6.17
CA LEU A 166 -24.25 41.95 7.52
C LEU A 166 -23.74 43.27 8.11
N ARG A 167 -22.50 43.66 7.81
CA ARG A 167 -21.94 44.97 8.18
C ARG A 167 -22.77 46.10 7.57
N ILE A 168 -23.05 46.03 6.26
CA ILE A 168 -23.86 47.03 5.54
C ILE A 168 -25.27 47.11 6.12
N VAL A 169 -25.93 45.97 6.38
CA VAL A 169 -27.28 45.95 6.96
C VAL A 169 -27.29 46.59 8.36
N ARG A 170 -26.26 46.36 9.19
CA ARG A 170 -26.15 47.00 10.51
C ARG A 170 -25.89 48.49 10.40
N GLU A 171 -25.06 48.94 9.46
CA GLU A 171 -24.86 50.36 9.17
C GLU A 171 -26.19 51.02 8.74
N ASP A 172 -26.94 50.40 7.83
CA ASP A 172 -28.27 50.88 7.39
C ASP A 172 -29.29 50.95 8.53
N MET A 173 -29.20 50.07 9.54
CA MET A 173 -30.08 50.13 10.72
C MET A 173 -29.72 51.26 11.69
N THR A 174 -28.47 51.75 11.68
CA THR A 174 -28.03 52.86 12.54
C THR A 174 -28.41 54.24 12.01
N ASP A 175 -28.88 54.33 10.76
CA ASP A 175 -29.34 55.58 10.18
C ASP A 175 -30.63 56.06 10.84
N PHE A 176 -30.59 57.27 11.42
CA PHE A 176 -31.68 57.86 12.21
C PHE A 176 -32.97 58.17 11.40
N ALA A 177 -32.95 58.02 10.07
CA ALA A 177 -34.05 58.34 9.16
C ALA A 177 -34.85 57.12 8.66
N VAL A 178 -34.64 55.92 9.22
CA VAL A 178 -35.27 54.69 8.71
C VAL A 178 -36.72 54.57 9.17
N SER A 179 -37.64 54.29 8.23
CA SER A 179 -39.05 54.06 8.54
C SER A 179 -39.26 52.75 9.32
N PRO A 180 -40.31 52.63 10.16
CA PRO A 180 -40.61 51.40 10.91
C PRO A 180 -40.76 50.16 10.03
N SER A 181 -41.29 50.32 8.81
CA SER A 181 -41.44 49.22 7.84
C SER A 181 -40.10 48.75 7.26
N LYS A 182 -39.18 49.68 6.95
CA LYS A 182 -37.82 49.35 6.51
C LYS A 182 -37.01 48.71 7.62
N MET A 183 -37.14 49.19 8.85
CA MET A 183 -36.47 48.62 10.03
C MET A 183 -36.84 47.14 10.25
N LYS A 184 -38.12 46.78 10.07
CA LYS A 184 -38.56 45.38 10.18
C LYS A 184 -37.91 44.50 9.10
N GLY A 185 -37.87 44.97 7.85
CA GLY A 185 -37.22 44.25 6.75
C GLY A 185 -35.70 44.08 6.93
N LEU A 186 -35.02 45.08 7.49
CA LEU A 186 -33.59 45.00 7.81
C LEU A 186 -33.31 43.97 8.91
N LYS A 187 -34.13 43.91 9.97
CA LYS A 187 -34.01 42.90 11.03
C LYS A 187 -34.24 41.48 10.51
N GLU A 188 -35.24 41.27 9.66
CA GLU A 188 -35.46 39.96 9.02
C GLU A 188 -34.27 39.56 8.14
N ARG A 189 -33.66 40.53 7.44
CA ARG A 189 -32.45 40.29 6.63
C ARG A 189 -31.21 40.02 7.48
N GLU A 190 -31.02 40.73 8.59
CA GLU A 190 -29.96 40.48 9.57
C GLU A 190 -30.05 39.06 10.13
N GLU A 191 -31.22 38.64 10.61
CA GLU A 191 -31.42 37.30 11.17
C GLU A 191 -31.13 36.21 10.12
N LYS A 192 -31.53 36.44 8.86
CA LYS A 192 -31.23 35.52 7.75
C LYS A 192 -29.72 35.43 7.47
N LEU A 193 -29.01 36.56 7.50
CA LEU A 193 -27.56 36.60 7.30
C LEU A 193 -26.82 35.93 8.46
N GLU A 194 -27.25 36.13 9.71
CA GLU A 194 -26.65 35.47 10.88
C GLU A 194 -26.80 33.94 10.83
N ARG A 195 -27.98 33.45 10.42
CA ARG A 195 -28.18 32.01 10.18
C ARG A 195 -27.25 31.50 9.08
N ARG A 196 -27.18 32.21 7.96
CA ARG A 196 -26.30 31.82 6.83
C ARG A 196 -24.82 31.81 7.21
N ILE A 197 -24.34 32.78 7.98
CA ILE A 197 -22.96 32.82 8.49
C ILE A 197 -22.69 31.62 9.40
N THR A 198 -23.64 31.27 10.26
CA THR A 198 -23.51 30.12 11.17
C THR A 198 -23.43 28.80 10.39
N GLU A 199 -24.29 28.62 9.38
CA GLU A 199 -24.26 27.46 8.48
C GLU A 199 -22.92 27.37 7.72
N LEU A 200 -22.49 28.47 7.10
CA LEU A 200 -21.23 28.53 6.35
C LEU A 200 -20.02 28.23 7.25
N ARG A 201 -20.01 28.71 8.51
CA ARG A 201 -18.95 28.40 9.48
C ARG A 201 -18.90 26.91 9.80
N GLN A 202 -20.06 26.29 10.00
CA GLN A 202 -20.14 24.84 10.26
C GLN A 202 -19.64 24.05 9.05
N GLU A 203 -20.02 24.45 7.85
CA GLU A 203 -19.62 23.78 6.61
C GLU A 203 -18.11 23.92 6.34
N VAL A 204 -17.54 25.11 6.55
CA VAL A 204 -16.08 25.34 6.46
C VAL A 204 -15.33 24.52 7.50
N SER A 205 -15.80 24.48 8.75
CA SER A 205 -15.18 23.69 9.82
C SER A 205 -15.17 22.20 9.49
N LYS A 206 -16.30 21.69 8.99
CA LYS A 206 -16.44 20.29 8.57
C LYS A 206 -15.49 19.98 7.41
N LEU A 207 -15.49 20.76 6.34
CA LEU A 207 -14.59 20.56 5.21
C LEU A 207 -13.11 20.72 5.58
N MET A 208 -12.78 21.61 6.52
CA MET A 208 -11.41 21.78 7.01
C MET A 208 -10.93 20.50 7.69
N SER A 209 -11.69 19.96 8.64
CA SER A 209 -11.36 18.70 9.31
C SER A 209 -11.29 17.50 8.34
N GLU A 210 -12.22 17.41 7.38
CA GLU A 210 -12.15 16.38 6.33
C GLU A 210 -10.90 16.55 5.45
N SER A 211 -10.53 17.79 5.11
CA SER A 211 -9.33 18.07 4.30
C SER A 211 -8.03 17.77 5.03
N GLU A 212 -7.96 18.01 6.35
CA GLU A 212 -6.78 17.68 7.17
C GLU A 212 -6.58 16.17 7.24
N VAL A 213 -7.65 15.40 7.46
CA VAL A 213 -7.59 13.93 7.42
C VAL A 213 -7.13 13.43 6.06
N MET A 214 -7.63 14.02 4.95
CA MET A 214 -7.18 13.65 3.60
C MET A 214 -5.72 14.03 3.33
N LYS A 215 -5.26 15.16 3.87
CA LYS A 215 -3.88 15.63 3.74
C LYS A 215 -2.91 14.71 4.47
N ASP A 216 -3.24 14.30 5.69
CA ASP A 216 -2.44 13.36 6.47
C ASP A 216 -2.39 12.00 5.78
N ASP A 217 -3.52 11.50 5.28
CA ASP A 217 -3.60 10.27 4.48
C ASP A 217 -2.72 10.30 3.22
N LEU A 218 -2.53 11.47 2.61
CA LEU A 218 -1.63 11.67 1.47
C LEU A 218 -0.15 11.78 1.90
N ALA A 219 0.12 12.37 3.07
CA ALA A 219 1.46 12.51 3.61
C ALA A 219 2.05 11.15 4.03
N PHE A 220 1.28 10.33 4.76
CA PHE A 220 1.69 8.98 5.18
C PHE A 220 1.80 7.97 4.03
N GLY A 221 1.28 8.30 2.84
CA GLY A 221 1.49 7.48 1.66
C GLY A 221 2.93 7.57 1.12
N ARG A 222 3.60 8.73 1.26
CA ARG A 222 4.83 9.10 0.52
C ARG A 222 6.11 8.39 0.94
N ASP A 223 6.10 7.64 2.04
CA ASP A 223 7.23 6.84 2.51
C ASP A 223 7.21 5.40 1.94
#